data_AF-A0A938LLT6-F1
#
_entry.id   AF-A0A938LLT6-F1
#
_cell.length_a   1.000
_cell.length_b   1.000
_cell.length_c   1.000
_cell.angle_alpha   90.00
_cell.angle_beta   90.00
_cell.angle_gamma   90.00
#
_symmetry.space_group_name_H-M   'P 1'
#
loop_
_entity.id
_entity.type
_entity.pdbx_description
1 polymer ?
#
loop_
_entity_poly.entity_id
_entity_poly.type
_entity_poly.pdbx_seq_one_letter_code
_entity_poly.pdbx_strand_id
1 'polypeptide(L)'
;MTDPKHNGGVTLVEILVVLGVIMALAALVVTVTLRVESQAKENVVRNAFAVVGGALREYYEFKGQFPPQPERNAANALAHMTLMVQELRSVPAARQILEKLDPALVQSDGGLADARSLRDPWGTVMDYIYVAGNTFPELISAGPDRQFGTGDDINSKGKR
;
A
#
# COMPACT_ATOMS: atom_id res chain seq x y z
N MET A 1 -62.26 31.01 -8.52
CA MET A 1 -61.79 29.92 -9.40
C MET A 1 -60.52 29.38 -8.81
N THR A 2 -60.60 28.24 -8.12
CA THR A 2 -59.43 27.52 -7.59
C THR A 2 -59.66 26.04 -7.82
N ASP A 3 -59.04 25.50 -8.86
CA ASP A 3 -58.97 24.06 -9.09
C ASP A 3 -57.97 23.43 -8.11
N PRO A 4 -58.37 22.47 -7.26
CA PRO A 4 -57.41 21.66 -6.54
C PRO A 4 -56.78 20.66 -7.52
N LYS A 5 -55.49 20.83 -7.78
CA LYS A 5 -54.61 19.88 -8.47
C LYS A 5 -54.76 18.49 -7.85
N HIS A 6 -55.20 17.51 -8.64
CA HIS A 6 -55.04 16.10 -8.31
C HIS A 6 -53.59 15.69 -8.52
N ASN A 7 -52.83 15.54 -7.44
CA ASN A 7 -51.52 14.90 -7.48
C ASN A 7 -51.76 13.39 -7.55
N GLY A 8 -51.40 12.76 -8.67
CA GLY A 8 -51.60 11.33 -8.91
C GLY A 8 -50.92 10.49 -7.83
N GLY A 9 -51.69 9.57 -7.23
CA GLY A 9 -51.19 8.64 -6.21
C GLY A 9 -50.23 7.64 -6.83
N VAL A 10 -48.98 7.63 -6.34
CA VAL A 10 -47.98 6.62 -6.69
C VAL A 10 -48.50 5.26 -6.23
N THR A 11 -48.51 4.28 -7.12
CA THR A 11 -49.04 2.94 -6.79
C THR A 11 -48.03 2.18 -5.91
N LEU A 12 -48.51 1.33 -5.00
CA LEU A 12 -47.62 0.49 -4.15
C LEU A 12 -46.63 -0.34 -4.98
N VAL A 13 -47.07 -0.80 -6.15
CA VAL A 13 -46.24 -1.57 -7.10
C VAL A 13 -45.09 -0.73 -7.66
N GLU A 14 -45.34 0.54 -7.98
CA GLU A 14 -44.32 1.44 -8.51
C GLU A 14 -43.22 1.73 -7.49
N ILE A 15 -43.58 2.01 -6.24
CA ILE A 15 -42.61 2.19 -5.15
C ILE A 15 -41.82 0.90 -4.90
N LEU A 16 -42.45 -0.28 -4.97
CA LEU A 16 -41.76 -1.57 -4.82
C LEU A 16 -40.75 -1.82 -5.94
N VAL A 17 -41.12 -1.54 -7.20
CA VAL A 17 -40.20 -1.68 -8.34
C VAL A 17 -39.04 -0.70 -8.23
N VAL A 18 -39.30 0.56 -7.88
CA VAL A 18 -38.26 1.59 -7.71
C VAL A 18 -37.30 1.20 -6.59
N LEU A 19 -37.80 0.77 -5.43
CA LEU A 19 -36.95 0.31 -4.33
C LEU A 19 -36.12 -0.92 -4.73
N GLY A 20 -36.70 -1.86 -5.46
CA GLY A 20 -35.98 -3.02 -6.00
C GLY A 20 -34.81 -2.62 -6.90
N VAL A 21 -35.05 -1.68 -7.83
CA VAL A 21 -34.00 -1.17 -8.73
C VAL A 21 -32.93 -0.40 -7.96
N ILE A 22 -33.31 0.46 -7.00
CA ILE A 22 -32.35 1.22 -6.18
C ILE A 22 -31.46 0.27 -5.37
N MET A 23 -32.02 -0.77 -4.74
CA MET A 23 -31.24 -1.75 -3.98
C MET A 23 -30.28 -2.54 -4.88
N ALA A 24 -30.74 -2.96 -6.06
CA ALA A 24 -29.89 -3.64 -7.03
C ALA A 24 -28.72 -2.75 -7.50
N LEU A 25 -28.99 -1.48 -7.80
CA LEU A 25 -27.96 -0.51 -8.19
C LEU A 25 -26.99 -0.23 -7.03
N ALA A 26 -27.49 -0.05 -5.80
CA ALA A 26 -26.64 0.21 -4.64
C ALA A 26 -25.66 -0.95 -4.37
N ALA A 27 -26.11 -2.20 -4.47
CA ALA A 27 -25.24 -3.37 -4.33
C ALA A 27 -24.13 -3.41 -5.39
N LEU A 28 -24.46 -3.07 -6.64
CA LEU A 28 -23.48 -2.98 -7.72
C LEU A 28 -22.42 -1.91 -7.43
N VAL A 29 -22.83 -0.73 -6.97
CA VAL A 29 -21.89 0.36 -6.63
C VAL A 29 -20.91 -0.09 -5.55
N VAL A 30 -21.39 -0.70 -4.46
CA VAL A 30 -20.52 -1.16 -3.35
C VAL A 30 -19.45 -2.14 -3.85
N THR A 31 -19.85 -3.12 -4.66
CA THR A 31 -18.90 -4.13 -5.17
C THR A 31 -17.80 -3.53 -6.06
N VAL A 32 -18.15 -2.55 -6.90
CA VAL A 32 -17.17 -1.84 -7.74
C VAL A 32 -16.23 -0.98 -6.89
N THR A 33 -16.76 -0.23 -5.92
CA THR A 33 -15.96 0.65 -5.06
C THR A 33 -14.90 -0.14 -4.28
N LEU A 34 -15.28 -1.27 -3.65
CA LEU A 34 -14.33 -2.11 -2.90
C LEU A 34 -13.20 -2.65 -3.80
N ARG A 35 -13.52 -3.02 -5.04
CA ARG A 35 -12.53 -3.52 -6.01
C ARG A 35 -11.55 -2.43 -6.44
N VAL A 36 -12.05 -1.23 -6.72
CA VAL A 36 -11.22 -0.08 -7.12
C VAL A 36 -10.29 0.32 -5.98
N GLU A 37 -10.77 0.33 -4.74
CA GLU A 37 -9.95 0.64 -3.57
C GLU A 37 -8.79 -0.36 -3.40
N SER A 38 -9.07 -1.67 -3.50
CA SER A 38 -8.03 -2.70 -3.41
C SER A 38 -6.96 -2.53 -4.49
N GLN A 39 -7.37 -2.30 -5.74
CA GLN A 39 -6.44 -2.08 -6.85
C GLN A 39 -5.60 -0.81 -6.64
N ALA A 40 -6.20 0.27 -6.13
CA ALA A 40 -5.48 1.49 -5.81
C ALA A 40 -4.41 1.26 -4.74
N LYS A 41 -4.73 0.52 -3.68
CA LYS A 41 -3.77 0.15 -2.62
C LYS A 41 -2.60 -0.67 -3.17
N GLU A 42 -2.87 -1.69 -3.98
CA GLU A 42 -1.80 -2.46 -4.63
C GLU A 42 -0.91 -1.58 -5.51
N ASN A 43 -1.50 -0.64 -6.26
CA ASN A 43 -0.73 0.28 -7.11
C ASN A 43 0.17 1.21 -6.27
N VAL A 44 -0.31 1.68 -5.12
CA VAL A 44 0.48 2.48 -4.17
C VAL A 44 1.71 1.69 -3.69
N VAL A 45 1.54 0.40 -3.34
CA VAL A 45 2.66 -0.48 -2.95
C VAL A 45 3.66 -0.66 -4.09
N ARG A 46 3.18 -0.93 -5.31
CA ARG A 46 4.06 -1.11 -6.48
C ARG A 46 4.86 0.15 -6.80
N ASN A 47 4.22 1.31 -6.70
CA ASN A 47 4.91 2.60 -6.87
C ASN A 47 5.96 2.81 -5.77
N ALA A 48 5.63 2.50 -4.52
CA ALA A 48 6.59 2.57 -3.41
C ALA A 48 7.80 1.67 -3.65
N PHE A 49 7.60 0.43 -4.13
CA PHE A 49 8.69 -0.46 -4.49
C PHE A 49 9.56 0.08 -5.62
N ALA A 50 8.98 0.73 -6.64
CA ALA A 50 9.75 1.37 -7.70
C ALA A 50 10.62 2.52 -7.17
N VAL A 51 10.06 3.36 -6.29
CA VAL A 51 10.78 4.48 -5.66
C VAL A 51 11.89 3.98 -4.75
N VAL A 52 11.59 3.06 -3.82
CA VAL A 52 12.59 2.49 -2.90
C VAL A 52 13.65 1.69 -3.67
N GLY A 53 13.26 0.95 -4.71
CA GLY A 53 14.20 0.28 -5.62
C GLY A 53 15.12 1.25 -6.35
N GLY A 54 14.62 2.43 -6.75
CA GLY A 54 15.44 3.52 -7.26
C GLY A 54 16.48 4.00 -6.24
N ALA A 55 16.04 4.26 -5.01
CA ALA A 55 16.94 4.69 -3.93
C ALA A 55 17.99 3.64 -3.56
N LEU A 56 17.61 2.35 -3.54
CA LEU A 56 18.53 1.23 -3.33
C LEU A 56 19.60 1.15 -4.42
N ARG A 57 19.24 1.42 -5.68
CA ARG A 57 20.21 1.47 -6.78
C ARG A 57 21.21 2.61 -6.58
N GLU A 58 20.75 3.82 -6.30
CA GLU A 58 21.65 4.96 -6.04
C GLU A 58 22.57 4.72 -4.82
N TYR A 59 22.04 4.08 -3.77
CA TYR A 59 22.86 3.68 -2.64
C TYR A 59 23.94 2.67 -3.04
N TYR A 60 23.58 1.66 -3.84
CA TYR A 60 24.53 0.67 -4.34
C TYR A 60 25.60 1.30 -5.24
N GLU A 61 25.24 2.21 -6.14
CA GLU A 61 26.20 2.94 -6.98
C GLU A 61 27.20 3.73 -6.12
N PHE A 62 26.77 4.28 -4.99
CA PHE A 62 27.64 5.05 -4.10
C PHE A 62 28.47 4.19 -3.13
N LYS A 63 27.90 3.11 -2.58
CA LYS A 63 28.53 2.28 -1.52
C LYS A 63 29.15 0.98 -2.04
N GLY A 64 28.79 0.53 -3.24
CA GLY A 64 29.17 -0.75 -3.82
C GLY A 64 28.47 -1.97 -3.21
N GLN A 65 27.51 -1.76 -2.29
CA GLN A 65 26.75 -2.81 -1.63
C GLN A 65 25.37 -2.30 -1.24
N PHE A 66 24.41 -3.20 -1.05
CA PHE A 66 23.10 -2.86 -0.50
C PHE A 66 23.13 -2.77 1.03
N PRO A 67 22.17 -2.07 1.66
CA PRO A 67 22.05 -2.01 3.11
C PRO A 67 22.07 -3.43 3.71
N PRO A 68 22.92 -3.71 4.71
CA PRO A 68 23.00 -5.04 5.30
C PRO A 68 21.71 -5.37 6.05
N GLN A 69 21.30 -6.62 5.98
CA GLN A 69 20.21 -7.17 6.79
C GLN A 69 20.83 -8.07 7.88
N PRO A 70 20.69 -7.74 9.17
CA PRO A 70 21.31 -8.53 10.24
C PRO A 70 20.80 -9.97 10.32
N GLU A 71 19.51 -10.19 10.04
CA GLU A 71 18.83 -11.48 10.14
C GLU A 71 17.68 -11.57 9.13
N ARG A 72 17.12 -12.76 8.90
CA ARG A 72 16.01 -12.97 7.94
C ARG A 72 14.72 -13.41 8.63
N ASN A 73 14.33 -12.70 9.68
CA ASN A 73 13.11 -12.99 10.43
C ASN A 73 12.03 -11.94 10.14
N ALA A 74 10.93 -12.35 9.51
CA ALA A 74 9.82 -11.44 9.17
C ALA A 74 9.17 -10.78 10.42
N ALA A 75 9.32 -11.38 11.60
CA ALA A 75 8.87 -10.75 12.86
C ALA A 75 9.61 -9.43 13.15
N ASN A 76 10.81 -9.25 12.58
CA ASN A 76 11.65 -8.08 12.74
C ASN A 76 11.62 -7.16 11.51
N ALA A 77 10.58 -7.25 10.67
CA ALA A 77 10.39 -6.42 9.47
C ALA A 77 10.55 -4.91 9.77
N LEU A 78 10.06 -4.45 10.93
CA LEU A 78 10.27 -3.08 11.38
C LEU A 78 11.75 -2.71 11.48
N ALA A 79 12.56 -3.54 12.14
CA ALA A 79 13.99 -3.29 12.30
C ALA A 79 14.71 -3.29 10.94
N HIS A 80 14.39 -4.25 10.06
CA HIS A 80 14.98 -4.31 8.71
C HIS A 80 14.67 -3.06 7.90
N MET A 81 13.40 -2.66 7.89
CA MET A 81 12.94 -1.49 7.14
C MET A 81 13.54 -0.20 7.70
N THR A 82 13.55 -0.01 9.02
CA THR A 82 14.12 1.19 9.65
C THR A 82 15.62 1.30 9.37
N LEU A 83 16.38 0.22 9.51
CA LEU A 83 17.82 0.20 9.20
C LEU A 83 18.06 0.52 7.72
N MET A 84 17.29 -0.10 6.81
CA MET A 84 17.40 0.20 5.38
C MET A 84 17.09 1.68 5.08
N VAL A 85 15.99 2.24 5.60
CA VAL A 85 15.63 3.65 5.38
C VAL A 85 16.71 4.58 5.94
N GLN A 86 17.26 4.28 7.11
CA GLN A 86 18.34 5.05 7.72
C GLN A 86 19.60 5.05 6.84
N GLU A 87 20.01 3.88 6.34
CA GLU A 87 21.13 3.73 5.42
C GLU A 87 20.91 4.50 4.12
N LEU A 88 19.74 4.36 3.49
CA LEU A 88 19.41 5.10 2.27
C LEU A 88 19.45 6.61 2.48
N ARG A 89 19.00 7.11 3.64
CA ARG A 89 19.08 8.53 3.98
C ARG A 89 20.51 9.03 4.16
N SER A 90 21.49 8.16 4.41
CA SER A 90 22.90 8.57 4.51
C SER A 90 23.48 9.02 3.15
N VAL A 91 22.91 8.57 2.03
CA VAL A 91 23.34 8.91 0.67
C VAL A 91 22.43 10.01 0.08
N PRO A 92 22.95 11.17 -0.33
CA PRO A 92 22.13 12.28 -0.83
C PRO A 92 21.23 11.93 -2.02
N ALA A 93 21.75 11.21 -3.01
CA ALA A 93 20.99 10.80 -4.20
C ALA A 93 19.82 9.86 -3.85
N ALA A 94 20.08 8.85 -3.01
CA ALA A 94 19.04 7.94 -2.53
C ALA A 94 17.99 8.67 -1.68
N ARG A 95 18.40 9.62 -0.81
CA ARG A 95 17.49 10.46 -0.02
C ARG A 95 16.52 11.26 -0.90
N GLN A 96 17.01 11.91 -1.95
CA GLN A 96 16.17 12.69 -2.87
C GLN A 96 15.12 11.82 -3.58
N ILE A 97 15.43 10.55 -3.84
CA ILE A 97 14.45 9.61 -4.41
C ILE A 97 13.39 9.24 -3.36
N LEU A 98 13.81 8.96 -2.12
CA LEU A 98 12.88 8.65 -1.02
C LEU A 98 11.90 9.79 -0.70
N GLU A 99 12.25 11.04 -0.97
CA GLU A 99 11.34 12.19 -0.81
C GLU A 99 10.15 12.18 -1.77
N LYS A 100 10.22 11.38 -2.86
CA LYS A 100 9.12 11.19 -3.82
C LYS A 100 8.12 10.13 -3.38
N LEU A 101 8.39 9.43 -2.28
CA LEU A 101 7.50 8.42 -1.73
C LEU A 101 6.20 9.06 -1.26
N ASP A 102 5.09 8.33 -1.40
CA ASP A 102 3.81 8.75 -0.85
C ASP A 102 3.93 8.96 0.67
N PRO A 103 3.67 10.18 1.19
CA PRO A 103 3.77 10.47 2.61
C PRO A 103 2.81 9.64 3.46
N ALA A 104 1.71 9.12 2.89
CA ALA A 104 0.77 8.26 3.61
C ALA A 104 1.38 6.91 4.04
N LEU A 105 2.43 6.45 3.34
CA LEU A 105 3.14 5.21 3.67
C LEU A 105 4.20 5.41 4.75
N VAL A 106 4.58 6.66 5.01
CA VAL A 106 5.63 6.99 5.98
C VAL A 106 4.97 7.30 7.32
N GLN A 107 5.08 6.38 8.27
CA GLN A 107 4.57 6.59 9.61
C GLN A 107 5.71 6.79 10.60
N SER A 108 5.58 7.78 11.46
CA SER A 108 6.47 7.99 12.59
C SER A 108 6.04 7.04 13.70
N ASP A 109 6.86 6.04 14.01
CA ASP A 109 6.58 5.18 15.16
C ASP A 109 6.96 5.96 16.43
N GLY A 110 5.95 6.39 17.19
CA GLY A 110 6.03 7.36 18.30
C GLY A 110 6.83 6.96 19.54
N GLY A 111 7.85 6.11 19.43
CA GLY A 111 8.68 5.65 20.55
C GLY A 111 10.19 5.64 20.28
N LEU A 112 10.63 5.70 19.03
CA LEU A 112 12.05 5.77 18.66
C LEU A 112 12.24 7.03 17.83
N ALA A 113 12.92 8.04 18.39
CA ALA A 113 13.21 9.28 17.71
C ALA A 113 13.86 8.98 16.34
N ASP A 114 13.16 9.35 15.27
CA ASP A 114 13.58 9.25 13.87
C ASP A 114 13.42 7.88 13.16
N ALA A 115 12.80 6.88 13.79
CA ALA A 115 12.41 5.64 13.11
C ALA A 115 11.13 5.87 12.29
N ARG A 116 11.29 6.31 11.04
CA ARG A 116 10.19 6.32 10.07
C ARG A 116 10.05 4.93 9.47
N SER A 117 8.97 4.23 9.79
CA SER A 117 8.65 2.95 9.16
C SER A 117 7.84 3.16 7.90
N LEU A 118 8.14 2.32 6.90
CA LEU A 118 7.37 2.26 5.67
C LEU A 118 6.25 1.22 5.86
N ARG A 119 5.01 1.68 5.95
CA ARG A 119 3.84 0.82 6.09
C ARG A 119 3.09 0.75 4.77
N ASP A 120 2.55 -0.42 4.49
CA ASP A 120 1.64 -0.65 3.38
C ASP A 120 0.27 0.02 3.64
N PRO A 121 -0.58 0.13 2.60
CA PRO A 121 -1.92 0.71 2.75
C PRO A 121 -2.88 -0.05 3.66
N TRP A 122 -2.51 -1.27 4.08
CA TRP A 122 -3.26 -2.06 5.04
C TRP A 122 -2.77 -1.85 6.48
N GLY A 123 -1.68 -1.11 6.67
CA GLY A 123 -1.11 -0.71 7.96
C GLY A 123 0.05 -1.58 8.44
N THR A 124 0.46 -2.57 7.66
CA THR A 124 1.54 -3.50 7.99
C THR A 124 2.88 -2.89 7.60
N VAL A 125 3.90 -3.02 8.44
CA VAL A 125 5.25 -2.57 8.07
C VAL A 125 5.76 -3.47 6.95
N MET A 126 6.23 -2.87 5.86
CA MET A 126 6.84 -3.62 4.76
C MET A 126 8.17 -4.23 5.22
N ASP A 127 8.55 -5.39 4.68
CA ASP A 127 9.82 -6.04 4.98
C ASP A 127 10.86 -5.79 3.88
N TYR A 128 12.12 -5.68 4.30
CA TYR A 128 13.29 -5.60 3.44
C TYR A 128 14.11 -6.87 3.61
N ILE A 129 14.28 -7.62 2.52
CA ILE A 129 15.03 -8.88 2.52
C ILE A 129 16.21 -8.79 1.57
N TYR A 130 17.41 -8.95 2.11
CA TYR A 130 18.65 -9.01 1.35
C TYR A 130 19.57 -10.13 1.83
N VAL A 131 20.14 -10.85 0.88
CA VAL A 131 21.17 -11.86 1.12
C VAL A 131 22.38 -11.47 0.30
N ALA A 132 23.55 -11.43 0.93
CA ALA A 132 24.81 -11.15 0.23
C ALA A 132 24.98 -12.13 -0.95
N GLY A 133 25.27 -11.58 -2.13
CA GLY A 133 25.33 -12.34 -3.39
C GLY A 133 24.06 -12.29 -4.23
N ASN A 134 22.92 -11.83 -3.69
CA ASN A 134 21.75 -11.53 -4.52
C ASN A 134 22.02 -10.30 -5.39
N THR A 135 21.54 -10.33 -6.63
CA THR A 135 21.64 -9.22 -7.59
C THR A 135 20.93 -7.96 -7.11
N PHE A 136 19.80 -8.11 -6.41
CA PHE A 136 19.02 -6.99 -5.88
C PHE A 136 18.21 -7.42 -4.65
N PRO A 137 17.99 -6.52 -3.67
CA PRO A 137 17.11 -6.77 -2.53
C PRO A 137 15.66 -6.97 -2.91
N GLU A 138 14.91 -7.58 -2.00
CA GLU A 138 13.48 -7.82 -2.13
C GLU A 138 12.71 -6.98 -1.11
N LEU A 139 11.63 -6.36 -1.55
CA LEU A 139 10.68 -5.65 -0.70
C LEU A 139 9.38 -6.44 -0.70
N ILE A 140 8.79 -6.63 0.46
CA ILE A 140 7.57 -7.42 0.64
C ILE A 140 6.54 -6.62 1.43
N SER A 141 5.30 -6.63 0.95
CA SER A 141 4.11 -6.12 1.61
C SER A 141 3.22 -7.32 1.93
N ALA A 142 2.74 -7.40 3.16
CA ALA A 142 1.87 -8.50 3.62
C ALA A 142 0.49 -8.47 2.94
N GLY A 143 0.07 -7.31 2.43
CA GLY A 143 -1.17 -7.24 1.67
C GLY A 143 -2.41 -7.14 2.56
N PRO A 144 -3.61 -7.33 1.98
CA PRO A 144 -4.89 -7.27 2.66
C PRO A 144 -5.02 -8.07 3.95
N ASP A 145 -4.44 -9.27 4.01
CA ASP A 145 -4.57 -10.17 5.17
C ASP A 145 -3.61 -9.85 6.32
N ARG A 146 -2.64 -8.96 6.05
CA ARG A 146 -1.60 -8.47 6.98
C ARG A 146 -0.68 -9.57 7.52
N GLN A 147 -0.58 -10.69 6.83
CA GLN A 147 0.24 -11.83 7.22
C GLN A 147 1.25 -12.15 6.13
N PHE A 148 2.54 -12.10 6.47
CA PHE A 148 3.57 -12.52 5.54
C PHE A 148 3.51 -14.03 5.29
N GLY A 149 3.80 -14.43 4.06
CA GLY A 149 3.87 -15.82 3.61
C GLY A 149 2.56 -16.37 3.05
N THR A 150 1.58 -15.51 2.79
CA THR A 150 0.27 -15.87 2.25
C THR A 150 0.16 -15.53 0.75
N GLY A 151 -1.00 -15.81 0.16
CA GLY A 151 -1.20 -15.69 -1.29
C GLY A 151 -1.36 -14.26 -1.82
N ASP A 152 -1.59 -13.29 -0.94
CA ASP A 152 -1.79 -11.88 -1.26
C ASP A 152 -0.55 -11.01 -1.02
N ASP A 153 0.56 -11.61 -0.56
CA ASP A 153 1.87 -10.97 -0.49
C ASP A 153 2.25 -10.30 -1.82
N ILE A 154 2.64 -9.03 -1.74
CA ILE A 154 3.12 -8.25 -2.89
C ILE A 154 4.62 -8.09 -2.74
N ASN A 155 5.39 -8.62 -3.69
CA ASN A 155 6.84 -8.52 -3.70
C ASN A 155 7.35 -7.65 -4.86
N SER A 156 8.56 -7.10 -4.71
CA SER A 156 9.20 -6.25 -5.73
C SER A 156 9.78 -7.02 -6.93
N LYS A 157 9.98 -8.34 -6.83
CA LYS A 157 10.56 -9.17 -7.90
C LYS A 157 9.52 -9.69 -8.90
N GLY A 158 8.23 -9.50 -8.63
CA GLY A 158 7.11 -10.06 -9.42
C GLY A 158 6.57 -11.35 -8.82
N LYS A 159 5.38 -11.79 -9.29
CA LYS A 159 4.80 -13.05 -8.83
C LYS A 159 5.79 -14.20 -9.06
N ARG A 160 6.10 -14.94 -7.99
CA ARG A 160 6.76 -16.24 -8.08
C ARG A 160 5.78 -17.28 -8.62
#